data_AF-A0A4R5MKF3-F1
#
_entry.id   AF-A0A4R5MKF3-F1
#
_cell.length_a   1.000
_cell.length_b   1.000
_cell.length_c   1.000
_cell.angle_alpha   90.00
_cell.angle_beta   90.00
_cell.angle_gamma   90.00
#
_symmetry.space_group_name_H-M   'P 1'
#
loop_
_entity.id
_entity.type
_entity.pdbx_description
1 polymer ?
#
loop_
_entity_poly.entity_id
_entity_poly.type
_entity_poly.pdbx_seq_one_letter_code
_entity_poly.pdbx_strand_id
1 'polypeptide(L)'
;MSYTYTDINEDAVYALKKDNLGNFYTEYIPIEKALLNEIDVESFYQTLDDKTYGELNARDRVEKQQQSIIEFYSKISLNYSYLYRNRSYCLYLSSQYGGFFNITVNTQITLYQNHTNYNFPILVELPRDANGASRVYGAKNFKNYTETFLQSYFLQTTYEKFIHEAEIKVISHRFNGWKNFWYTLDDTLSVEIATNFGFGSASYFTVTLIFKGIKIIPYSRLVIYRNADFLQILRNTREYACENESWALALDFIRDASNGFQEGGNDEFIKKYVINECENLVNSLERCLYDNMIEESDNLFGYFISFKPEKLHEIHLEGFLQMVVKAEKISGATNFIDSIYSWCDFVPTQEYIDRIDNCCLVVYPELLECIDEINIFLSLKQIELENSCKKRDQIKVEVDDLLEKTNFYQNTLPSIRIEIYNNYVEAKKLHTISNEDLDNLALKEIKQRYPKLTGIEEKFEKMLIKLEESREKCDNLNQNLSTHQDYLSSMTLSKQSIENYLKIYG
;
A
#
# COMPACT_ATOMS: atom_id res chain seq x y z
N MET A 1 39.63 10.96 13.27
CA MET A 1 38.30 11.61 13.25
C MET A 1 37.34 10.56 12.72
N SER A 2 36.42 10.10 13.56
CA SER A 2 35.41 9.09 13.24
C SER A 2 34.32 9.72 12.37
N TYR A 3 34.26 9.36 11.09
CA TYR A 3 33.10 9.68 10.25
C TYR A 3 31.97 8.73 10.66
N THR A 4 31.08 9.21 11.53
CA THR A 4 29.81 8.57 11.83
C THR A 4 28.76 9.02 10.82
N TYR A 5 28.03 8.03 10.28
CA TYR A 5 26.94 8.08 9.30
C TYR A 5 27.39 8.20 7.84
N THR A 6 27.36 7.07 7.12
CA THR A 6 27.54 7.02 5.67
C THR A 6 26.18 6.70 5.06
N ASP A 7 25.55 7.69 4.43
CA ASP A 7 24.27 7.50 3.74
C ASP A 7 24.49 6.58 2.54
N ILE A 8 23.88 5.39 2.56
CA ILE A 8 24.06 4.37 1.52
C ILE A 8 23.56 4.91 0.19
N ASN A 9 24.36 4.71 -0.87
CA ASN A 9 24.18 5.22 -2.22
C ASN A 9 24.15 6.76 -2.35
N GLU A 10 24.48 7.51 -1.30
CA GLU A 10 24.67 8.97 -1.33
C GLU A 10 26.15 9.33 -1.14
N ASP A 11 26.78 8.78 -0.09
CA ASP A 11 28.19 9.03 0.23
C ASP A 11 29.07 7.78 0.11
N ALA A 12 28.49 6.59 0.27
CA ALA A 12 29.16 5.32 0.04
C ALA A 12 28.18 4.30 -0.52
N VAL A 13 28.69 3.30 -1.24
CA VAL A 13 27.91 2.08 -1.49
C VAL A 13 28.17 1.09 -0.36
N TYR A 14 27.19 0.23 -0.08
CA TYR A 14 27.38 -0.90 0.80
C TYR A 14 27.67 -2.14 -0.04
N ALA A 15 28.77 -2.84 0.24
CA ALA A 15 29.23 -3.96 -0.56
C ALA A 15 29.35 -5.24 0.26
N LEU A 16 29.03 -6.36 -0.36
CA LEU A 16 29.35 -7.71 0.10
C LEU A 16 30.64 -8.15 -0.59
N LYS A 17 31.65 -8.48 0.19
CA LYS A 17 32.97 -8.92 -0.27
C LYS A 17 33.28 -10.32 0.23
N LYS A 18 34.19 -11.00 -0.47
CA LYS A 18 34.74 -12.31 -0.08
C LYS A 18 36.24 -12.18 0.10
N ASP A 19 36.75 -12.52 1.27
CA ASP A 19 38.18 -12.48 1.56
C ASP A 19 38.92 -13.67 0.93
N ASN A 20 40.26 -13.66 1.03
CA ASN A 20 41.12 -14.72 0.50
C ASN A 20 40.98 -16.07 1.24
N LEU A 21 40.38 -16.07 2.44
CA LEU A 21 40.08 -17.27 3.21
C LEU A 21 38.70 -17.84 2.84
N GLY A 22 37.93 -17.12 2.03
CA GLY A 22 36.60 -17.49 1.57
C GLY A 22 35.46 -16.91 2.42
N ASN A 23 35.75 -16.19 3.51
CA ASN A 23 34.72 -15.62 4.37
C ASN A 23 34.09 -14.39 3.72
N PHE A 24 32.80 -14.22 3.94
CA PHE A 24 32.08 -13.04 3.50
C PHE A 24 32.10 -11.96 4.57
N TYR A 25 32.25 -10.71 4.14
CA TYR A 25 32.13 -9.54 4.99
C TYR A 25 31.47 -8.39 4.23
N THR A 26 30.96 -7.41 4.97
CA THR A 26 30.31 -6.23 4.40
C THR A 26 31.07 -4.97 4.75
N GLU A 27 31.06 -4.00 3.85
CA GLU A 27 31.86 -2.78 3.97
C GLU A 27 31.17 -1.60 3.28
N TYR A 28 31.32 -0.41 3.86
CA TYR A 28 30.99 0.86 3.20
C TYR A 28 32.15 1.29 2.32
N ILE A 29 31.93 1.38 1.02
CA ILE A 29 32.94 1.86 0.07
C ILE A 29 32.59 3.29 -0.35
N PRO A 30 33.42 4.30 -0.03
CA PRO A 30 33.14 5.69 -0.35
C PRO A 30 32.93 5.92 -1.86
N ILE A 31 31.94 6.74 -2.20
CA ILE A 31 31.71 7.21 -3.56
C ILE A 31 32.71 8.33 -3.85
N GLU A 32 33.59 8.12 -4.84
CA GLU A 32 34.57 9.13 -5.22
C GLU A 32 33.93 10.29 -5.99
N LYS A 33 33.93 11.48 -5.37
CA LYS A 33 33.38 12.72 -5.96
C LYS A 33 34.47 13.59 -6.62
N ALA A 34 35.46 12.96 -7.27
CA ALA A 34 36.66 13.63 -7.79
C ALA A 34 36.38 14.80 -8.75
N LEU A 35 35.31 14.70 -9.56
CA LEU A 35 34.90 15.75 -10.51
C LEU A 35 34.51 17.07 -9.81
N LEU A 36 34.11 17.05 -8.53
CA LEU A 36 33.82 18.27 -7.78
C LEU A 36 35.06 19.15 -7.58
N ASN A 37 36.27 18.60 -7.74
CA ASN A 37 37.52 19.38 -7.73
C ASN A 37 37.80 20.06 -9.08
N GLU A 38 37.19 19.58 -10.16
CA GLU A 38 37.40 20.07 -11.53
C GLU A 38 36.31 21.04 -11.99
N ILE A 39 35.12 20.94 -11.38
CA ILE A 39 33.97 21.79 -11.66
C ILE A 39 33.70 22.64 -10.41
N ASP A 40 33.73 23.97 -10.55
CA ASP A 40 33.41 24.91 -9.49
C ASP A 40 31.89 24.97 -9.24
N VAL A 41 31.37 23.90 -8.64
CA VAL A 41 29.95 23.72 -8.34
C VAL A 41 29.49 24.65 -7.21
N GLU A 42 30.37 24.94 -6.24
CA GLU A 42 30.03 25.83 -5.13
C GLU A 42 29.80 27.27 -5.59
N SER A 43 30.71 27.82 -6.41
CA SER A 43 30.50 29.15 -7.00
C SER A 43 29.22 29.18 -7.82
N PHE A 44 28.97 28.13 -8.62
CA PHE A 44 27.73 28.01 -9.36
C PHE A 44 26.49 28.05 -8.44
N TYR A 45 26.47 27.29 -7.34
CA TYR A 45 25.34 27.32 -6.40
C TYR A 45 25.15 28.68 -5.70
N GLN A 46 26.23 29.41 -5.45
CA GLN A 46 26.12 30.79 -4.96
C GLN A 46 25.42 31.69 -5.99
N THR A 47 25.69 31.54 -7.29
CA THR A 47 24.98 32.30 -8.33
C THR A 47 23.48 31.98 -8.43
N LEU A 48 23.01 30.92 -7.79
CA LEU A 48 21.58 30.54 -7.75
C LEU A 48 20.86 31.04 -6.49
N ASP A 49 21.58 31.53 -5.47
CA ASP A 49 20.98 32.09 -4.26
C ASP A 49 20.47 33.52 -4.53
N ASP A 50 19.21 33.78 -4.16
CA ASP A 50 18.58 35.10 -4.30
C ASP A 50 19.34 36.18 -3.53
N LYS A 51 20.04 35.81 -2.43
CA LYS A 51 20.83 36.75 -1.62
C LYS A 51 22.08 37.26 -2.33
N THR A 52 22.59 36.52 -3.31
CA THR A 52 23.84 36.85 -4.03
C THR A 52 23.72 38.14 -4.84
N TYR A 53 22.51 38.51 -5.25
CA TYR A 53 22.26 39.64 -6.16
C TYR A 53 21.79 40.93 -5.47
N GLY A 54 21.72 40.95 -4.14
CA GLY A 54 21.42 42.16 -3.35
C GLY A 54 20.12 42.87 -3.76
N GLU A 55 20.20 44.18 -3.99
CA GLU A 55 19.05 45.06 -4.30
C GLU A 55 18.53 44.97 -5.75
N LEU A 56 19.06 44.07 -6.58
CA LEU A 56 18.54 43.89 -7.94
C LEU A 56 17.04 43.60 -7.90
N ASN A 57 16.28 44.11 -8.88
CA ASN A 57 14.85 43.77 -8.97
C ASN A 57 14.68 42.28 -9.35
N ALA A 58 13.49 41.73 -9.12
CA ALA A 58 13.24 40.31 -9.33
C ALA A 58 13.52 39.83 -10.77
N ARG A 59 13.30 40.68 -11.78
CA ARG A 59 13.56 40.37 -13.18
C ARG A 59 15.06 40.20 -13.43
N ASP A 60 15.86 41.19 -13.04
CA ASP A 60 17.29 41.19 -13.33
C ASP A 60 18.02 40.06 -12.59
N ARG A 61 17.52 39.67 -11.40
CA ARG A 61 18.03 38.50 -10.67
C ARG A 61 17.80 37.21 -11.44
N VAL A 62 16.58 37.00 -11.97
CA VAL A 62 16.24 35.81 -12.75
C VAL A 62 17.06 35.75 -14.04
N GLU A 63 17.21 36.87 -14.75
CA GLU A 63 18.04 36.93 -15.97
C GLU A 63 19.51 36.56 -15.67
N LYS A 64 20.08 37.04 -14.56
CA LYS A 64 21.44 36.65 -14.13
C LYS A 64 21.55 35.17 -13.76
N GLN A 65 20.60 34.64 -12.97
CA GLN A 65 20.56 33.22 -12.63
C GLN A 65 20.48 32.34 -13.89
N GLN A 66 19.65 32.73 -14.87
CA GLN A 66 19.54 32.03 -16.16
C GLN A 66 20.86 32.05 -16.93
N GLN A 67 21.54 33.20 -16.99
CA GLN A 67 22.83 33.31 -17.66
C GLN A 67 23.88 32.41 -17.00
N SER A 68 23.96 32.38 -15.66
CA SER A 68 24.87 31.49 -14.92
C SER A 68 24.58 30.01 -15.17
N ILE A 69 23.29 29.63 -15.26
CA ILE A 69 22.87 28.26 -15.63
C ILE A 69 23.38 27.88 -17.03
N ILE A 70 23.18 28.76 -18.02
CA ILE A 70 23.60 28.52 -19.40
C ILE A 70 25.12 28.38 -19.48
N GLU A 71 25.86 29.27 -18.82
CA GLU A 71 27.32 29.26 -18.80
C GLU A 71 27.86 27.96 -18.17
N PHE A 72 27.33 27.57 -17.02
CA PHE A 72 27.74 26.37 -16.31
C PHE A 72 27.51 25.11 -17.16
N TYR A 73 26.30 24.91 -17.69
CA TYR A 73 25.99 23.72 -18.51
C TYR A 73 26.66 23.73 -19.88
N SER A 74 26.93 24.90 -20.46
CA SER A 74 27.74 25.01 -21.68
C SER A 74 29.18 24.56 -21.42
N LYS A 75 29.77 24.97 -20.29
CA LYS A 75 31.11 24.51 -19.88
C LYS A 75 31.13 23.00 -19.62
N ILE A 76 30.09 22.45 -18.98
CA ILE A 76 29.98 21.01 -18.76
C ILE A 76 29.82 20.26 -20.09
N SER A 77 28.99 20.73 -21.01
CA SER A 77 28.79 20.05 -22.30
C SER A 77 30.07 20.00 -23.14
N LEU A 78 30.85 21.08 -23.14
CA LEU A 78 32.06 21.19 -23.93
C LEU A 78 33.19 20.31 -23.38
N ASN A 79 33.35 20.25 -22.07
CA ASN A 79 34.50 19.60 -21.44
C ASN A 79 34.18 18.21 -20.88
N TYR A 80 32.91 17.94 -20.59
CA TYR A 80 32.45 16.74 -19.88
C TYR A 80 31.18 16.14 -20.51
N SER A 81 31.09 16.13 -21.85
CA SER A 81 29.95 15.60 -22.60
C SER A 81 29.55 14.16 -22.24
N TYR A 82 30.50 13.34 -21.78
CA TYR A 82 30.26 11.98 -21.30
C TYR A 82 29.33 11.93 -20.07
N LEU A 83 29.18 13.03 -19.34
CA LEU A 83 28.27 13.13 -18.20
C LEU A 83 26.79 13.05 -18.59
N TYR A 84 26.44 13.21 -19.87
CA TYR A 84 25.06 13.18 -20.34
C TYR A 84 24.61 11.82 -20.87
N ARG A 85 25.44 10.78 -20.71
CA ARG A 85 25.01 9.41 -21.01
C ARG A 85 23.80 9.05 -20.12
N ASN A 86 22.86 8.31 -20.68
CA ASN A 86 21.72 7.82 -19.91
C ASN A 86 22.19 6.87 -18.81
N ARG A 87 21.68 7.07 -17.59
CA ARG A 87 21.98 6.24 -16.42
C ARG A 87 20.68 5.75 -15.83
N SER A 88 20.71 4.55 -15.27
CA SER A 88 19.60 4.06 -14.46
C SER A 88 19.79 4.60 -13.05
N TYR A 89 19.00 5.59 -12.65
CA TYR A 89 19.07 6.18 -11.31
C TYR A 89 17.66 6.45 -10.80
N CYS A 90 17.39 6.08 -9.55
CA CYS A 90 16.13 6.27 -8.87
C CYS A 90 16.33 7.25 -7.72
N LEU A 91 15.74 8.44 -7.86
CA LEU A 91 15.80 9.51 -6.87
C LEU A 91 15.03 9.14 -5.60
N TYR A 92 13.91 8.42 -5.73
CA TYR A 92 13.09 8.00 -4.60
C TYR A 92 12.66 6.55 -4.81
N LEU A 93 13.29 5.63 -4.09
CA LEU A 93 13.17 4.20 -4.32
C LEU A 93 11.72 3.68 -4.21
N SER A 94 10.92 4.28 -3.31
CA SER A 94 9.54 3.90 -3.03
C SER A 94 8.48 4.84 -3.64
N SER A 95 8.87 5.92 -4.35
CA SER A 95 7.90 6.89 -4.89
C SER A 95 7.46 6.54 -6.30
N GLN A 96 6.25 6.97 -6.70
CA GLN A 96 5.78 6.83 -8.07
C GLN A 96 6.63 7.67 -9.01
N TYR A 97 7.08 7.07 -10.11
CA TYR A 97 7.95 7.70 -11.10
C TYR A 97 9.24 8.28 -10.50
N GLY A 98 9.82 7.58 -9.52
CA GLY A 98 11.06 7.99 -8.85
C GLY A 98 12.30 7.96 -9.74
N GLY A 99 12.18 7.50 -10.99
CA GLY A 99 13.27 7.46 -11.96
C GLY A 99 13.76 8.84 -12.37
N PHE A 100 15.08 9.01 -12.40
CA PHE A 100 15.74 10.19 -12.92
C PHE A 100 16.19 9.94 -14.36
N PHE A 101 15.77 10.83 -15.27
CA PHE A 101 16.16 10.79 -16.67
C PHE A 101 17.02 12.01 -17.00
N ASN A 102 18.21 11.78 -17.52
CA ASN A 102 19.09 12.85 -17.98
C ASN A 102 18.47 13.55 -19.18
N ILE A 103 18.23 14.85 -19.06
CA ILE A 103 17.83 15.70 -20.18
C ILE A 103 19.11 16.20 -20.87
N THR A 104 19.17 16.17 -22.20
CA THR A 104 20.37 16.61 -22.95
C THR A 104 20.66 18.10 -22.70
N VAL A 105 21.93 18.50 -22.76
CA VAL A 105 22.35 19.91 -22.64
C VAL A 105 21.61 20.81 -23.60
N ASN A 106 21.49 20.39 -24.86
CA ASN A 106 20.80 21.20 -25.88
C ASN A 106 19.33 21.36 -25.53
N THR A 107 18.66 20.32 -25.01
CA THR A 107 17.29 20.43 -24.51
C THR A 107 17.21 21.37 -23.31
N GLN A 108 18.16 21.32 -22.37
CA GLN A 108 18.19 22.25 -21.23
C GLN A 108 18.42 23.71 -21.68
N ILE A 109 19.45 23.95 -22.49
CA ILE A 109 19.78 25.28 -23.03
C ILE A 109 18.60 25.81 -23.86
N THR A 110 17.97 24.97 -24.69
CA THR A 110 16.83 25.33 -25.54
C THR A 110 15.57 25.62 -24.72
N LEU A 111 15.31 24.85 -23.65
CA LEU A 111 14.22 25.15 -22.70
C LEU A 111 14.41 26.56 -22.11
N TYR A 112 15.62 26.94 -21.71
CA TYR A 112 15.84 28.26 -21.11
C TYR A 112 15.93 29.41 -22.14
N GLN A 113 16.52 29.18 -23.31
CA GLN A 113 16.61 30.18 -24.39
C GLN A 113 15.24 30.53 -24.99
N ASN A 114 14.32 29.56 -25.07
CA ASN A 114 12.99 29.77 -25.68
C ASN A 114 11.92 30.31 -24.69
N HIS A 115 12.23 30.40 -23.39
CA HIS A 115 11.30 30.90 -22.37
C HIS A 115 11.62 32.33 -21.91
N THR A 116 11.82 33.23 -22.88
CA THR A 116 11.94 34.69 -22.68
C THR A 116 10.58 35.41 -22.54
N ASN A 117 9.46 34.68 -22.71
CA ASN A 117 8.12 35.25 -22.57
C ASN A 117 7.54 35.01 -21.17
N TYR A 118 7.44 36.12 -20.44
CA TYR A 118 6.73 36.30 -19.18
C TYR A 118 5.40 35.51 -19.11
N ASN A 119 5.20 34.81 -17.99
CA ASN A 119 3.96 34.14 -17.53
C ASN A 119 3.71 32.66 -17.83
N PHE A 120 4.72 31.82 -18.05
CA PHE A 120 4.50 30.36 -17.95
C PHE A 120 5.54 29.65 -17.07
N PRO A 121 5.12 28.89 -16.04
CA PRO A 121 5.99 27.94 -15.39
C PRO A 121 6.35 26.84 -16.40
N ILE A 122 7.64 26.57 -16.50
CA ILE A 122 8.28 25.55 -17.32
C ILE A 122 7.49 24.22 -17.20
N LEU A 123 6.77 23.85 -18.26
CA LEU A 123 6.21 22.50 -18.44
C LEU A 123 7.29 21.65 -19.11
N VAL A 124 8.10 20.97 -18.31
CA VAL A 124 8.64 19.68 -18.73
C VAL A 124 7.63 18.65 -18.24
N GLU A 125 6.87 18.03 -19.14
CA GLU A 125 6.06 16.86 -18.77
C GLU A 125 7.02 15.71 -18.39
N LEU A 126 7.23 15.56 -17.08
CA LEU A 126 7.51 14.29 -16.43
C LEU A 126 6.34 14.05 -15.44
N PRO A 127 6.02 12.78 -15.14
CA PRO A 127 4.66 12.33 -14.84
C PRO A 127 4.00 13.09 -13.69
N ARG A 128 2.71 13.38 -13.90
CA ARG A 128 1.84 14.16 -13.02
C ARG A 128 1.82 13.56 -11.61
N ASP A 129 1.88 14.41 -10.57
CA ASP A 129 1.37 13.99 -9.26
C ASP A 129 -0.17 13.89 -9.31
N ALA A 130 -0.75 13.16 -8.36
CA ALA A 130 -2.17 12.78 -8.34
C ALA A 130 -3.16 13.96 -8.40
N ASN A 131 -2.69 15.21 -8.26
CA ASN A 131 -3.53 16.41 -8.17
C ASN A 131 -3.38 17.36 -9.37
N GLY A 132 -2.59 17.02 -10.39
CA GLY A 132 -2.58 17.75 -11.67
C GLY A 132 -2.10 19.21 -11.60
N ALA A 133 -1.33 19.60 -10.57
CA ALA A 133 -0.83 20.96 -10.42
C ALA A 133 0.58 21.12 -11.03
N SER A 134 0.71 22.03 -12.01
CA SER A 134 2.02 22.44 -12.54
C SER A 134 2.85 23.15 -11.47
N ARG A 135 4.01 22.60 -11.10
CA ARG A 135 4.96 23.28 -10.22
C ARG A 135 5.80 24.29 -11.02
N VAL A 136 5.92 25.52 -10.50
CA VAL A 136 6.85 26.54 -11.01
C VAL A 136 8.30 26.11 -10.69
N TYR A 137 9.20 26.06 -11.68
CA TYR A 137 10.62 25.77 -11.44
C TYR A 137 11.43 27.04 -11.17
N GLY A 138 11.92 27.21 -9.93
CA GLY A 138 12.87 28.26 -9.53
C GLY A 138 14.32 27.75 -9.40
N ALA A 139 15.28 28.65 -9.12
CA ALA A 139 16.73 28.34 -9.01
C ALA A 139 17.06 27.16 -8.06
N LYS A 140 16.28 26.97 -7.00
CA LYS A 140 16.37 25.84 -6.07
C LYS A 140 16.18 24.47 -6.74
N ASN A 141 15.30 24.36 -7.73
CA ASN A 141 15.08 23.09 -8.43
C ASN A 141 16.26 22.74 -9.35
N PHE A 142 17.01 23.75 -9.80
CA PHE A 142 18.18 23.54 -10.66
C PHE A 142 19.41 23.11 -9.86
N LYS A 143 19.58 23.67 -8.67
CA LYS A 143 20.52 23.15 -7.68
C LYS A 143 20.24 21.66 -7.42
N ASN A 144 19.01 21.31 -7.04
CA ASN A 144 18.62 19.91 -6.78
C ASN A 144 18.81 19.00 -8.01
N TYR A 145 18.49 19.49 -9.22
CA TYR A 145 18.74 18.74 -10.46
C TYR A 145 20.23 18.51 -10.68
N THR A 146 21.06 19.54 -10.49
CA THR A 146 22.52 19.45 -10.68
C THR A 146 23.15 18.50 -9.66
N GLU A 147 22.72 18.56 -8.40
CA GLU A 147 23.11 17.61 -7.35
C GLU A 147 22.73 16.18 -7.75
N THR A 148 21.49 15.95 -8.18
CA THR A 148 21.02 14.63 -8.63
C THR A 148 21.78 14.14 -9.87
N PHE A 149 22.03 15.03 -10.83
CA PHE A 149 22.76 14.74 -12.07
C PHE A 149 24.19 14.28 -11.76
N LEU A 150 24.91 15.02 -10.91
CA LEU A 150 26.26 14.68 -10.49
C LEU A 150 26.26 13.41 -9.63
N GLN A 151 25.32 13.26 -8.70
CA GLN A 151 25.20 12.06 -7.88
C GLN A 151 24.96 10.81 -8.73
N SER A 152 24.07 10.89 -9.72
CA SER A 152 23.84 9.79 -10.66
C SER A 152 25.12 9.39 -11.41
N TYR A 153 25.97 10.37 -11.73
CA TYR A 153 27.26 10.12 -12.36
C TYR A 153 28.23 9.43 -11.41
N PHE A 154 28.44 9.97 -10.21
CA PHE A 154 29.37 9.40 -9.24
C PHE A 154 29.01 7.97 -8.85
N LEU A 155 27.72 7.71 -8.69
CA LEU A 155 27.24 6.39 -8.35
C LEU A 155 27.43 5.40 -9.50
N GLN A 156 27.15 5.82 -10.74
CA GLN A 156 27.38 5.00 -11.93
C GLN A 156 28.87 4.68 -12.16
N THR A 157 29.77 5.66 -12.01
CA THR A 157 31.21 5.40 -12.15
C THR A 157 31.73 4.50 -11.04
N THR A 158 31.16 4.62 -9.84
CA THR A 158 31.44 3.70 -8.73
C THR A 158 31.04 2.27 -9.08
N TYR A 159 29.85 2.06 -9.67
CA TYR A 159 29.44 0.73 -10.14
C TYR A 159 30.36 0.18 -11.23
N GLU A 160 30.75 1.01 -12.21
CA GLU A 160 31.63 0.61 -13.32
C GLU A 160 33.01 0.15 -12.83
N LYS A 161 33.55 0.75 -11.76
CA LYS A 161 34.80 0.30 -11.13
C LYS A 161 34.65 -1.11 -10.55
N PHE A 162 33.57 -1.37 -9.82
CA PHE A 162 33.39 -2.62 -9.09
C PHE A 162 33.05 -3.83 -9.95
N ILE A 163 32.55 -3.62 -11.18
CA ILE A 163 32.34 -4.72 -12.15
C ILE A 163 33.64 -5.51 -12.40
N HIS A 164 34.81 -4.89 -12.19
CA HIS A 164 36.12 -5.51 -12.42
C HIS A 164 36.79 -6.05 -11.16
N GLU A 165 36.20 -5.90 -9.97
CA GLU A 165 36.78 -6.33 -8.71
C GLU A 165 36.27 -7.70 -8.28
N ALA A 166 37.10 -8.74 -8.41
CA ALA A 166 36.70 -10.13 -8.14
C ALA A 166 36.29 -10.40 -6.67
N GLU A 167 36.79 -9.59 -5.73
CA GLU A 167 36.45 -9.68 -4.30
C GLU A 167 35.03 -9.20 -4.00
N ILE A 168 34.52 -8.24 -4.78
CA ILE A 168 33.19 -7.67 -4.59
C ILE A 168 32.16 -8.59 -5.24
N LYS A 169 31.25 -9.12 -4.43
CA LYS A 169 30.21 -10.05 -4.89
C LYS A 169 28.90 -9.33 -5.18
N VAL A 170 28.53 -8.38 -4.34
CA VAL A 170 27.30 -7.61 -4.48
C VAL A 170 27.55 -6.18 -4.01
N ILE A 171 26.92 -5.20 -4.65
CA ILE A 171 26.94 -3.81 -4.24
C ILE A 171 25.52 -3.26 -4.16
N SER A 172 25.29 -2.36 -3.21
CA SER A 172 24.04 -1.61 -3.10
C SER A 172 23.81 -0.77 -4.34
N HIS A 173 22.54 -0.61 -4.74
CA HIS A 173 22.24 0.23 -5.88
C HIS A 173 20.93 1.02 -5.80
N ARG A 174 20.80 1.96 -6.74
CA ARG A 174 19.58 2.76 -6.98
C ARG A 174 19.09 2.70 -8.42
N PHE A 175 19.37 1.61 -9.13
CA PHE A 175 18.85 1.43 -10.47
C PHE A 175 17.32 1.51 -10.50
N ASN A 176 16.80 2.36 -11.39
CA ASN A 176 15.36 2.55 -11.56
C ASN A 176 14.71 1.39 -12.31
N GLY A 177 13.50 1.05 -11.89
CA GLY A 177 12.65 0.01 -12.46
C GLY A 177 13.09 -1.42 -12.19
N TRP A 178 12.49 -2.36 -12.92
CA TRP A 178 12.72 -3.78 -12.74
C TRP A 178 14.18 -4.14 -13.00
N LYS A 179 14.83 -4.63 -11.95
CA LYS A 179 16.16 -5.22 -12.00
C LYS A 179 16.13 -6.54 -11.28
N ASN A 180 16.86 -7.49 -11.86
CA ASN A 180 17.08 -8.78 -11.28
C ASN A 180 18.56 -9.12 -11.45
N PHE A 181 19.24 -9.36 -10.33
CA PHE A 181 20.65 -9.66 -10.29
C PHE A 181 20.85 -11.05 -9.69
N TRP A 182 21.56 -11.90 -10.42
CA TRP A 182 22.01 -13.20 -9.92
C TRP A 182 23.49 -13.16 -9.60
N TYR A 183 23.81 -13.54 -8.36
CA TYR A 183 25.16 -13.60 -7.86
C TYR A 183 25.47 -15.01 -7.36
N THR A 184 26.45 -15.66 -7.99
CA THR A 184 27.02 -16.92 -7.50
C THR A 184 28.02 -16.62 -6.39
N LEU A 185 27.73 -17.06 -5.17
CA LEU A 185 28.57 -16.83 -4.00
C LEU A 185 29.67 -17.90 -3.92
N ASP A 186 29.30 -19.14 -4.21
CA ASP A 186 30.18 -20.30 -4.44
C ASP A 186 29.44 -21.40 -5.24
N ASP A 187 30.01 -22.61 -5.32
CA ASP A 187 29.46 -23.75 -6.08
C ASP A 187 28.13 -24.27 -5.52
N THR A 188 27.77 -23.91 -4.28
CA THR A 188 26.58 -24.39 -3.57
C THR A 188 25.55 -23.29 -3.40
N LEU A 189 25.97 -22.07 -3.04
CA LEU A 189 25.09 -20.95 -2.75
C LEU A 189 25.11 -19.89 -3.85
N SER A 190 23.92 -19.46 -4.23
CA SER A 190 23.70 -18.26 -5.03
C SER A 190 22.58 -17.41 -4.45
N VAL A 191 22.51 -16.16 -4.87
CA VAL A 191 21.50 -15.21 -4.43
C VAL A 191 20.93 -14.44 -5.62
N GLU A 192 19.60 -14.31 -5.60
CA GLU A 192 18.85 -13.41 -6.46
C GLU A 192 18.50 -12.15 -5.68
N ILE A 193 18.82 -10.98 -6.23
CA ILE A 193 18.35 -9.70 -5.73
C ILE A 193 17.47 -9.07 -6.79
N ALA A 194 16.18 -8.92 -6.48
CA ALA A 194 15.22 -8.33 -7.40
C ALA A 194 14.62 -7.06 -6.80
N THR A 195 14.63 -5.98 -7.59
CA THR A 195 14.11 -4.66 -7.21
C THR A 195 13.23 -4.08 -8.30
N ASN A 196 12.26 -3.25 -7.94
CA ASN A 196 11.53 -2.39 -8.89
C ASN A 196 11.38 -0.97 -8.36
N PHE A 197 12.50 -0.28 -8.17
CA PHE A 197 12.50 1.04 -7.57
C PHE A 197 11.84 2.10 -8.46
N GLY A 198 11.13 3.04 -7.85
CA GLY A 198 10.49 4.17 -8.53
C GLY A 198 9.06 3.92 -9.01
N PHE A 199 8.37 2.91 -8.45
CA PHE A 199 7.02 2.50 -8.83
C PHE A 199 5.97 2.71 -7.73
N GLY A 200 6.25 3.57 -6.74
CA GLY A 200 5.30 3.88 -5.68
C GLY A 200 5.04 2.68 -4.77
N SER A 201 3.77 2.47 -4.45
CA SER A 201 3.28 1.32 -3.67
C SER A 201 3.51 -0.04 -4.34
N ALA A 202 3.91 -0.08 -5.63
CA ALA A 202 4.28 -1.29 -6.34
C ALA A 202 5.82 -1.51 -6.41
N SER A 203 6.60 -0.68 -5.73
CA SER A 203 8.05 -0.88 -5.61
C SER A 203 8.33 -2.04 -4.66
N TYR A 204 9.31 -2.88 -4.99
CA TYR A 204 9.74 -4.00 -4.15
C TYR A 204 11.26 -4.09 -4.10
N PHE A 205 11.76 -4.70 -3.02
CA PHE A 205 13.17 -5.09 -2.84
C PHE A 205 13.22 -6.44 -2.15
N THR A 206 13.68 -7.46 -2.89
CA THR A 206 13.65 -8.85 -2.44
C THR A 206 15.01 -9.52 -2.60
N VAL A 207 15.28 -10.47 -1.70
CA VAL A 207 16.45 -11.34 -1.71
C VAL A 207 15.99 -12.80 -1.68
N THR A 208 16.48 -13.61 -2.60
CA THR A 208 16.21 -15.06 -2.66
C THR A 208 17.52 -15.81 -2.55
N LEU A 209 17.69 -16.55 -1.46
CA LEU A 209 18.78 -17.51 -1.32
C LEU A 209 18.45 -18.76 -2.12
N ILE A 210 19.46 -19.28 -2.81
CA ILE A 210 19.36 -20.45 -3.66
C ILE A 210 20.48 -21.42 -3.24
N PHE A 211 20.10 -22.61 -2.82
CA PHE A 211 21.02 -23.67 -2.42
C PHE A 211 20.95 -24.81 -3.44
N LYS A 212 22.08 -25.11 -4.10
CA LYS A 212 22.17 -26.14 -5.15
C LYS A 212 21.08 -26.05 -6.22
N GLY A 213 20.70 -24.81 -6.56
CA GLY A 213 19.66 -24.53 -7.55
C GLY A 213 18.22 -24.53 -7.01
N ILE A 214 18.01 -24.83 -5.72
CA ILE A 214 16.69 -24.82 -5.07
C ILE A 214 16.50 -23.51 -4.30
N LYS A 215 15.38 -22.83 -4.53
CA LYS A 215 15.03 -21.59 -3.81
C LYS A 215 14.67 -21.89 -2.36
N ILE A 216 15.21 -21.11 -1.43
CA ILE A 216 14.82 -21.15 -0.01
C ILE A 216 13.59 -20.26 0.16
N ILE A 217 12.46 -20.86 0.53
CA ILE A 217 11.16 -20.20 0.63
C ILE A 217 10.70 -20.17 2.09
N PRO A 218 10.24 -19.01 2.61
CA PRO A 218 9.80 -18.85 3.98
C PRO A 218 8.33 -19.28 4.11
N TYR A 219 8.07 -20.58 3.99
CA TYR A 219 6.73 -21.16 3.93
C TYR A 219 5.82 -20.72 5.10
N SER A 220 6.42 -20.55 6.28
CA SER A 220 5.72 -20.14 7.50
C SER A 220 5.02 -18.78 7.40
N ARG A 221 5.40 -17.92 6.45
CA ARG A 221 4.72 -16.63 6.23
C ARG A 221 3.26 -16.78 5.86
N LEU A 222 2.86 -17.90 5.25
CA LEU A 222 1.46 -18.11 4.88
C LEU A 222 0.54 -18.06 6.10
N VAL A 223 1.00 -18.64 7.21
CA VAL A 223 0.24 -18.80 8.44
C VAL A 223 0.46 -17.64 9.43
N ILE A 224 1.62 -17.00 9.40
CA ILE A 224 1.95 -15.83 10.25
C ILE A 224 1.22 -14.55 9.79
N TYR A 225 0.92 -14.43 8.49
CA TYR A 225 0.26 -13.24 7.95
C TYR A 225 -1.14 -13.59 7.47
N ARG A 226 -2.15 -12.97 8.10
CA ARG A 226 -3.55 -13.19 7.75
C ARG A 226 -3.83 -12.98 6.26
N ASN A 227 -3.31 -11.89 5.69
CA ASN A 227 -3.52 -11.53 4.29
C ASN A 227 -2.32 -11.88 3.37
N ALA A 228 -1.52 -12.88 3.72
CA ALA A 228 -0.40 -13.31 2.86
C ALA A 228 -0.88 -13.89 1.53
N ASP A 229 -0.32 -13.37 0.44
CA ASP A 229 -0.47 -13.92 -0.91
C ASP A 229 0.63 -14.97 -1.16
N PHE A 230 0.22 -16.21 -1.48
CA PHE A 230 1.14 -17.31 -1.76
C PHE A 230 2.14 -16.99 -2.88
N LEU A 231 1.71 -16.27 -3.93
CA LEU A 231 2.58 -15.91 -5.06
C LEU A 231 3.69 -14.98 -4.63
N GLN A 232 3.47 -14.17 -3.60
CA GLN A 232 4.49 -13.28 -3.06
C GLN A 232 5.49 -14.06 -2.21
N ILE A 233 5.00 -14.99 -1.39
CA ILE A 233 5.85 -15.86 -0.57
C ILE A 233 6.80 -16.70 -1.43
N LEU A 234 6.31 -17.29 -2.52
CA LEU A 234 7.11 -18.13 -3.41
C LEU A 234 8.29 -17.40 -4.08
N ARG A 235 8.26 -16.06 -4.14
CA ARG A 235 9.22 -15.29 -4.94
C ARG A 235 10.55 -15.06 -4.26
N ASN A 236 10.58 -15.02 -2.92
CA ASN A 236 11.75 -14.57 -2.18
C ASN A 236 11.95 -15.28 -0.84
N THR A 237 13.19 -15.25 -0.37
CA THR A 237 13.53 -15.63 1.01
C THR A 237 13.23 -14.47 1.97
N ARG A 238 13.56 -13.23 1.57
CA ARG A 238 13.31 -12.00 2.35
C ARG A 238 12.88 -10.84 1.46
N GLU A 239 12.09 -9.96 2.05
CA GLU A 239 11.66 -8.69 1.48
C GLU A 239 12.04 -7.54 2.41
N TYR A 240 12.43 -6.42 1.81
CA TYR A 240 13.00 -5.26 2.48
C TYR A 240 12.29 -3.98 2.04
N ALA A 241 12.34 -2.96 2.90
CA ALA A 241 11.85 -1.62 2.53
C ALA A 241 12.62 -1.09 1.31
N CYS A 242 11.91 -0.39 0.43
CA CYS A 242 12.52 0.31 -0.70
C CYS A 242 13.20 1.61 -0.20
N GLU A 243 14.28 1.44 0.56
CA GLU A 243 15.06 2.47 1.23
C GLU A 243 16.56 2.16 1.10
N ASN A 244 17.42 3.17 1.20
CA ASN A 244 18.86 2.96 1.02
C ASN A 244 19.45 2.11 2.15
N GLU A 245 18.98 2.30 3.37
CA GLU A 245 19.39 1.64 4.60
C GLU A 245 19.09 0.14 4.57
N SER A 246 18.05 -0.25 3.83
CA SER A 246 17.66 -1.65 3.65
C SER A 246 18.73 -2.48 2.94
N TRP A 247 19.64 -1.86 2.18
CA TRP A 247 20.78 -2.56 1.60
C TRP A 247 21.71 -3.15 2.64
N ALA A 248 21.91 -2.46 3.77
CA ALA A 248 22.74 -3.00 4.84
C ALA A 248 22.14 -4.30 5.39
N LEU A 249 20.84 -4.29 5.67
CA LEU A 249 20.10 -5.46 6.16
C LEU A 249 20.09 -6.61 5.14
N ALA A 250 19.98 -6.29 3.86
CA ALA A 250 19.98 -7.27 2.77
C ALA A 250 21.35 -7.95 2.62
N LEU A 251 22.44 -7.17 2.54
CA LEU A 251 23.78 -7.72 2.34
C LEU A 251 24.33 -8.39 3.60
N ASP A 252 24.00 -7.89 4.79
CA ASP A 252 24.37 -8.53 6.05
C ASP A 252 23.65 -9.88 6.22
N PHE A 253 22.39 -9.98 5.79
CA PHE A 253 21.70 -11.27 5.75
C PHE A 253 22.42 -12.27 4.84
N ILE A 254 22.81 -11.86 3.64
CA ILE A 254 23.51 -12.73 2.69
C ILE A 254 24.87 -13.17 3.26
N ARG A 255 25.60 -12.23 3.87
CA ARG A 255 26.85 -12.50 4.59
C ARG A 255 26.64 -13.57 5.66
N ASP A 256 25.69 -13.35 6.56
CA ASP A 256 25.45 -14.22 7.72
C ASP A 256 24.97 -15.62 7.29
N ALA A 257 24.16 -15.69 6.24
CA ALA A 257 23.74 -16.97 5.65
C ALA A 257 24.93 -17.73 5.05
N SER A 258 25.80 -17.02 4.33
CA SER A 258 26.95 -17.62 3.64
C SER A 258 28.04 -18.07 4.62
N ASN A 259 28.36 -17.25 5.63
CA ASN A 259 29.33 -17.62 6.67
C ASN A 259 28.78 -18.72 7.57
N GLY A 260 27.50 -18.64 7.95
CA GLY A 260 26.86 -19.72 8.72
C GLY A 260 26.89 -21.06 7.99
N PHE A 261 26.76 -21.05 6.65
CA PHE A 261 26.96 -22.24 5.84
C PHE A 261 28.41 -22.75 5.87
N GLN A 262 29.40 -21.87 5.78
CA GLN A 262 30.81 -22.26 5.82
C GLN A 262 31.23 -22.85 7.18
N GLU A 263 30.69 -22.31 8.27
CA GLU A 263 30.99 -22.74 9.63
C GLU A 263 30.23 -24.02 10.02
N GLY A 264 28.93 -24.09 9.73
CA GLY A 264 28.02 -25.16 10.17
C GLY A 264 27.80 -26.28 9.15
N GLY A 265 28.21 -26.09 7.89
CA GLY A 265 28.02 -27.04 6.80
C GLY A 265 26.56 -27.16 6.34
N ASN A 266 26.29 -28.20 5.53
CA ASN A 266 24.97 -28.43 4.92
C ASN A 266 23.87 -28.62 5.98
N ASP A 267 24.10 -29.43 7.00
CA ASP A 267 23.05 -29.88 7.93
C ASP A 267 22.50 -28.72 8.77
N GLU A 268 23.38 -27.89 9.34
CA GLU A 268 22.94 -26.72 10.12
C GLU A 268 22.26 -25.67 9.26
N PHE A 269 22.74 -25.47 8.03
CA PHE A 269 22.14 -24.53 7.09
C PHE A 269 20.75 -24.99 6.64
N ILE A 270 20.61 -26.25 6.21
CA ILE A 270 19.33 -26.86 5.82
C ILE A 270 18.37 -26.83 7.01
N LYS A 271 18.84 -27.16 8.21
CA LYS A 271 18.02 -27.10 9.42
C LYS A 271 17.46 -25.69 9.63
N LYS A 272 18.32 -24.68 9.59
CA LYS A 272 17.97 -23.28 9.86
C LYS A 272 16.99 -22.70 8.85
N TYR A 273 17.22 -22.95 7.56
CA TYR A 273 16.52 -22.24 6.48
C TYR A 273 15.42 -23.05 5.79
N VAL A 274 15.39 -24.37 5.95
CA VAL A 274 14.43 -25.25 5.27
C VAL A 274 13.60 -26.03 6.28
N ILE A 275 14.22 -26.84 7.13
CA ILE A 275 13.50 -27.68 8.10
C ILE A 275 12.69 -26.82 9.05
N ASN A 276 13.29 -25.78 9.65
CA ASN A 276 12.57 -24.89 10.55
C ASN A 276 11.38 -24.18 9.85
N GLU A 277 11.50 -23.81 8.58
CA GLU A 277 10.40 -23.19 7.84
C GLU A 277 9.26 -24.19 7.55
N CYS A 278 9.61 -25.44 7.23
CA CYS A 278 8.65 -26.52 7.05
C CYS A 278 7.92 -26.82 8.37
N GLU A 279 8.67 -27.01 9.46
CA GLU A 279 8.12 -27.23 10.81
C GLU A 279 7.21 -26.08 11.24
N ASN A 280 7.65 -24.84 11.07
CA ASN A 280 6.86 -23.67 11.43
C ASN A 280 5.57 -23.58 10.61
N LEU A 281 5.58 -23.95 9.33
CA LEU A 281 4.37 -24.04 8.51
C LEU A 281 3.41 -25.09 9.10
N VAL A 282 3.84 -26.35 9.23
CA VAL A 282 2.94 -27.45 9.61
C VAL A 282 2.46 -27.34 11.06
N ASN A 283 3.32 -26.94 12.00
CA ASN A 283 2.92 -26.72 13.40
C ASN A 283 1.87 -25.61 13.51
N SER A 284 2.00 -24.54 12.73
CA SER A 284 1.03 -23.43 12.73
C SER A 284 -0.27 -23.78 12.00
N LEU A 285 -0.23 -24.62 10.95
CA LEU A 285 -1.45 -25.17 10.34
C LEU A 285 -2.22 -26.05 11.33
N GLU A 286 -1.51 -26.92 12.05
CA GLU A 286 -2.08 -27.78 13.07
C GLU A 286 -2.67 -26.96 14.23
N ARG A 287 -1.98 -25.92 14.71
CA ARG A 287 -2.54 -24.98 15.70
C ARG A 287 -3.77 -24.24 15.18
N CYS A 288 -3.74 -23.82 13.92
CA CYS A 288 -4.89 -23.18 13.27
C CYS A 288 -6.10 -24.12 13.27
N LEU A 289 -5.88 -25.42 13.00
CA LEU A 289 -6.91 -26.45 13.03
C LEU A 289 -7.46 -26.74 14.42
N TYR A 290 -6.59 -27.06 15.38
CA TYR A 290 -6.98 -27.64 16.66
C TYR A 290 -7.26 -26.60 17.74
N ASP A 291 -6.51 -25.48 17.75
CA ASP A 291 -6.61 -24.46 18.79
C ASP A 291 -7.45 -23.25 18.34
N ASN A 292 -7.77 -23.16 17.05
CA ASN A 292 -8.46 -22.01 16.43
C ASN A 292 -7.68 -20.69 16.60
N MET A 293 -6.36 -20.80 16.63
CA MET A 293 -5.44 -19.70 16.85
C MET A 293 -4.58 -19.49 15.62
N ILE A 294 -4.41 -18.23 15.24
CA ILE A 294 -3.37 -17.80 14.30
C ILE A 294 -2.40 -16.87 15.03
N GLU A 295 -1.12 -17.01 14.72
CA GLU A 295 -0.12 -16.03 15.11
C GLU A 295 -0.16 -14.91 14.06
N GLU A 296 -0.58 -13.70 14.44
CA GLU A 296 -0.54 -12.55 13.55
C GLU A 296 0.56 -11.59 14.01
N SER A 297 1.40 -11.14 13.08
CA SER A 297 2.36 -10.07 13.36
C SER A 297 1.71 -8.69 13.21
N ASP A 298 2.05 -7.74 14.10
CA ASP A 298 1.60 -6.34 14.08
C ASP A 298 1.85 -5.55 12.77
N ASN A 299 2.63 -6.11 11.83
CA ASN A 299 2.80 -5.53 10.51
C ASN A 299 1.53 -5.79 9.68
N LEU A 300 0.45 -5.05 10.01
CA LEU A 300 -0.85 -5.02 9.32
C LEU A 300 -0.75 -4.72 7.81
N PHE A 301 0.41 -4.27 7.34
CA PHE A 301 0.82 -4.29 5.94
C PHE A 301 1.98 -5.28 5.81
N GLY A 302 1.68 -6.50 5.36
CA GLY A 302 2.63 -7.60 5.20
C GLY A 302 3.71 -7.41 4.12
N TYR A 303 4.27 -6.21 4.00
CA TYR A 303 5.12 -5.82 2.87
C TYR A 303 6.56 -5.47 3.25
N PHE A 304 6.90 -5.22 4.52
CA PHE A 304 8.28 -4.88 4.88
C PHE A 304 8.69 -5.54 6.20
N ILE A 305 9.69 -6.41 6.13
CA ILE A 305 10.28 -7.03 7.32
C ILE A 305 11.26 -6.01 7.91
N SER A 306 10.78 -5.17 8.83
CA SER A 306 11.65 -4.75 9.92
C SER A 306 11.93 -5.98 10.78
N PHE A 307 13.20 -6.18 11.13
CA PHE A 307 13.68 -7.37 11.81
C PHE A 307 13.20 -7.43 13.26
N LYS A 308 11.96 -7.90 13.41
CA LYS A 308 11.29 -8.56 14.54
C LYS A 308 9.79 -8.33 14.32
N PRO A 309 8.93 -9.37 14.29
CA PRO A 309 7.57 -9.14 14.77
C PRO A 309 7.74 -8.65 16.20
N GLU A 310 7.67 -7.33 16.43
CA GLU A 310 7.98 -6.76 17.74
C GLU A 310 7.04 -7.34 18.80
N LYS A 311 5.86 -7.81 18.37
CA LYS A 311 5.02 -8.83 19.03
C LYS A 311 4.27 -9.66 17.99
N LEU A 312 4.26 -10.98 18.16
CA LEU A 312 3.20 -11.82 17.60
C LEU A 312 2.02 -11.74 18.56
N HIS A 313 0.83 -11.49 18.03
CA HIS A 313 -0.40 -11.57 18.80
C HIS A 313 -1.16 -12.81 18.39
N GLU A 314 -1.63 -13.52 19.39
CA GLU A 314 -2.55 -14.62 19.18
C GLU A 314 -3.95 -14.06 18.96
N ILE A 315 -4.54 -14.40 17.82
CA ILE A 315 -5.91 -14.01 17.50
C ILE A 315 -6.77 -15.24 17.52
N HIS A 316 -7.76 -15.21 18.41
CA HIS A 316 -8.85 -16.17 18.41
C HIS A 316 -9.87 -15.77 17.36
N LEU A 317 -10.17 -16.71 16.47
CA LEU A 317 -11.19 -16.54 15.43
C LEU A 317 -12.47 -17.24 15.86
N GLU A 318 -13.62 -16.64 15.54
CA GLU A 318 -14.94 -17.18 15.89
C GLU A 318 -15.86 -17.28 14.66
N GLY A 319 -16.77 -18.25 14.69
CA GLY A 319 -17.84 -18.42 13.70
C GLY A 319 -17.33 -18.65 12.27
N PHE A 320 -18.05 -18.12 11.28
CA PHE A 320 -17.70 -18.32 9.87
C PHE A 320 -16.31 -17.80 9.49
N LEU A 321 -15.85 -16.73 10.14
CA LEU A 321 -14.54 -16.15 9.85
C LEU A 321 -13.40 -17.12 10.19
N GLN A 322 -13.55 -17.88 11.28
CA GLN A 322 -12.60 -18.92 11.66
C GLN A 322 -12.46 -19.97 10.55
N MET A 323 -13.59 -20.41 9.99
CA MET A 323 -13.58 -21.40 8.90
C MET A 323 -12.98 -20.83 7.62
N VAL A 324 -13.29 -19.57 7.28
CA VAL A 324 -12.68 -18.88 6.13
C VAL A 324 -11.16 -18.90 6.24
N VAL A 325 -10.61 -18.47 7.38
CA VAL A 325 -9.16 -18.42 7.57
C VAL A 325 -8.54 -19.82 7.56
N LYS A 326 -9.11 -20.79 8.29
CA LYS A 326 -8.63 -22.18 8.26
C LYS A 326 -8.55 -22.72 6.84
N ALA A 327 -9.62 -22.55 6.06
CA ALA A 327 -9.71 -23.02 4.70
C ALA A 327 -8.69 -22.33 3.79
N GLU A 328 -8.52 -21.01 3.90
CA GLU A 328 -7.53 -20.23 3.14
C GLU A 328 -6.09 -20.68 3.46
N LYS A 329 -5.75 -20.89 4.73
CA LYS A 329 -4.39 -21.30 5.13
C LYS A 329 -4.05 -22.71 4.68
N ILE A 330 -4.96 -23.65 4.87
CA ILE A 330 -4.73 -25.05 4.50
C ILE A 330 -4.68 -25.20 2.98
N SER A 331 -5.65 -24.59 2.26
CA SER A 331 -5.64 -24.59 0.80
C SER A 331 -4.47 -23.80 0.20
N GLY A 332 -3.96 -22.78 0.90
CA GLY A 332 -2.75 -22.07 0.50
C GLY A 332 -1.51 -22.95 0.63
N ALA A 333 -1.44 -23.79 1.67
CA ALA A 333 -0.29 -24.64 1.95
C ALA A 333 -0.10 -25.73 0.88
N THR A 334 -1.19 -26.20 0.27
CA THR A 334 -1.13 -27.17 -0.84
C THR A 334 -0.37 -26.62 -2.05
N ASN A 335 -0.29 -25.29 -2.21
CA ASN A 335 0.48 -24.67 -3.29
C ASN A 335 2.01 -24.73 -3.08
N PHE A 336 2.47 -25.09 -1.87
CA PHE A 336 3.90 -25.23 -1.57
C PHE A 336 4.44 -26.65 -1.74
N ILE A 337 3.59 -27.65 -1.99
CA ILE A 337 3.98 -29.07 -2.00
C ILE A 337 5.12 -29.34 -2.99
N ASP A 338 5.05 -28.84 -4.22
CA ASP A 338 6.11 -29.01 -5.22
C ASP A 338 7.44 -28.38 -4.75
N SER A 339 7.37 -27.23 -4.09
CA SER A 339 8.54 -26.53 -3.56
C SER A 339 9.13 -27.28 -2.36
N ILE A 340 8.30 -27.79 -1.46
CA ILE A 340 8.75 -28.62 -0.33
C ILE A 340 9.40 -29.89 -0.88
N TYR A 341 8.74 -30.59 -1.80
CA TYR A 341 9.23 -31.83 -2.41
C TYR A 341 10.56 -31.64 -3.15
N SER A 342 10.85 -30.45 -3.69
CA SER A 342 12.15 -30.17 -4.33
C SER A 342 13.36 -30.37 -3.39
N TRP A 343 13.14 -30.44 -2.08
CA TRP A 343 14.16 -30.71 -1.06
C TRP A 343 14.30 -32.19 -0.67
N CYS A 344 13.62 -33.13 -1.34
CA CYS A 344 13.55 -34.54 -0.93
C CYS A 344 14.91 -35.27 -0.86
N ASP A 345 15.90 -34.80 -1.63
CA ASP A 345 17.27 -35.32 -1.59
C ASP A 345 18.05 -34.88 -0.32
N PHE A 346 17.55 -33.89 0.41
CA PHE A 346 18.22 -33.25 1.54
C PHE A 346 17.45 -33.38 2.86
N VAL A 347 16.12 -33.47 2.79
CA VAL A 347 15.20 -33.42 3.93
C VAL A 347 14.14 -34.51 3.72
N PRO A 348 13.67 -35.20 4.78
CA PRO A 348 12.55 -36.15 4.69
C PRO A 348 11.22 -35.42 4.43
N THR A 349 11.05 -34.86 3.24
CA THR A 349 9.95 -33.95 2.89
C THR A 349 8.56 -34.57 3.00
N GLN A 350 8.47 -35.89 2.88
CA GLN A 350 7.20 -36.61 2.96
C GLN A 350 6.50 -36.40 4.31
N GLU A 351 7.25 -36.30 5.41
CA GLU A 351 6.68 -36.06 6.74
C GLU A 351 5.89 -34.74 6.80
N TYR A 352 6.38 -33.69 6.12
CA TYR A 352 5.71 -32.40 6.04
C TYR A 352 4.48 -32.44 5.14
N ILE A 353 4.59 -33.14 4.00
CA ILE A 353 3.49 -33.32 3.05
C ILE A 353 2.35 -34.09 3.71
N ASP A 354 2.64 -35.19 4.39
CA ASP A 354 1.64 -36.01 5.10
C ASP A 354 0.90 -35.20 6.18
N ARG A 355 1.60 -34.29 6.88
CA ARG A 355 0.97 -33.41 7.86
C ARG A 355 0.03 -32.38 7.21
N ILE A 356 0.40 -31.83 6.05
CA ILE A 356 -0.49 -30.97 5.25
C ILE A 356 -1.70 -31.76 4.71
N ASP A 357 -1.49 -33.01 4.28
CA ASP A 357 -2.58 -33.89 3.83
C ASP A 357 -3.58 -34.17 4.93
N ASN A 358 -3.08 -34.51 6.13
CA ASN A 358 -3.93 -34.70 7.30
C ASN A 358 -4.73 -33.43 7.63
N CYS A 359 -4.11 -32.25 7.53
CA CYS A 359 -4.82 -30.99 7.68
C CYS A 359 -5.97 -30.83 6.67
N CYS A 360 -5.73 -31.19 5.41
CA CYS A 360 -6.74 -31.16 4.35
C CYS A 360 -7.89 -32.13 4.62
N LEU A 361 -7.58 -33.36 5.03
CA LEU A 361 -8.58 -34.39 5.32
C LEU A 361 -9.48 -34.04 6.50
N VAL A 362 -8.93 -33.36 7.52
CA VAL A 362 -9.69 -32.89 8.68
C VAL A 362 -10.56 -31.69 8.30
N VAL A 363 -10.01 -30.68 7.61
CA VAL A 363 -10.74 -29.44 7.34
C VAL A 363 -11.85 -29.61 6.29
N TYR A 364 -11.66 -30.52 5.34
CA TYR A 364 -12.56 -30.66 4.20
C TYR A 364 -14.03 -30.94 4.57
N PRO A 365 -14.36 -31.93 5.43
CA PRO A 365 -15.74 -32.14 5.86
C PRO A 365 -16.31 -30.95 6.65
N GLU A 366 -15.52 -30.35 7.56
CA GLU A 366 -15.96 -29.16 8.33
C GLU A 366 -16.30 -27.98 7.41
N LEU A 367 -15.51 -27.79 6.35
CA LEU A 367 -15.73 -26.76 5.35
C LEU A 367 -17.03 -26.98 4.57
N LEU A 368 -17.37 -28.23 4.23
CA LEU A 368 -18.63 -28.56 3.55
C LEU A 368 -19.83 -28.22 4.41
N GLU A 369 -19.81 -28.64 5.68
CA GLU A 369 -20.87 -28.34 6.65
C GLU A 369 -21.04 -26.83 6.81
N CYS A 370 -19.94 -26.09 6.95
CA CYS A 370 -19.96 -24.65 7.11
C CYS A 370 -20.50 -23.91 5.86
N ILE A 371 -20.17 -24.38 4.66
CA ILE A 371 -20.73 -23.86 3.40
C ILE A 371 -22.26 -24.07 3.34
N ASP A 372 -22.75 -25.22 3.78
CA ASP A 372 -24.19 -25.47 3.82
C ASP A 372 -24.89 -24.58 4.86
N GLU A 373 -24.29 -24.41 6.04
CA GLU A 373 -24.78 -23.50 7.08
C GLU A 373 -24.87 -22.04 6.61
N ILE A 374 -23.82 -21.53 5.95
CA ILE A 374 -23.82 -20.15 5.46
C ILE A 374 -24.84 -19.94 4.34
N ASN A 375 -25.06 -20.94 3.47
CA ASN A 375 -26.09 -20.90 2.43
C ASN A 375 -27.51 -20.83 3.04
N ILE A 376 -27.77 -21.61 4.08
CA ILE A 376 -29.03 -21.56 4.83
C ILE A 376 -29.19 -20.19 5.49
N PHE A 377 -28.14 -19.69 6.15
CA PHE A 377 -28.14 -18.37 6.80
C PHE A 377 -28.46 -17.24 5.81
N LEU A 378 -27.76 -17.21 4.66
CA LEU A 378 -27.99 -16.23 3.60
C LEU A 378 -29.44 -16.28 3.09
N SER A 379 -29.97 -17.48 2.87
CA SER A 379 -31.35 -17.66 2.41
C SER A 379 -32.37 -17.10 3.42
N LEU A 380 -32.18 -17.36 4.72
CA LEU A 380 -33.05 -16.84 5.78
C LEU A 380 -32.94 -15.31 5.91
N LYS A 381 -31.72 -14.77 5.83
CA LYS A 381 -31.49 -13.31 5.92
C LYS A 381 -32.02 -12.56 4.72
N GLN A 382 -31.98 -13.15 3.53
CA GLN A 382 -32.60 -12.60 2.33
C GLN A 382 -34.12 -12.46 2.50
N ILE A 383 -34.79 -13.47 3.05
CA ILE A 383 -36.24 -13.40 3.36
C ILE A 383 -36.51 -12.31 4.41
N GLU A 384 -35.68 -12.18 5.45
CA GLU A 384 -35.82 -11.12 6.46
C GLU A 384 -35.69 -9.72 5.86
N LEU A 385 -34.71 -9.53 4.97
CA LEU A 385 -34.49 -8.29 4.24
C LEU A 385 -35.71 -7.94 3.38
N GLU A 386 -36.21 -8.89 2.58
CA GLU A 386 -37.38 -8.67 1.73
C GLU A 386 -38.61 -8.24 2.53
N ASN A 387 -38.87 -8.91 3.67
CA ASN A 387 -39.96 -8.55 4.56
C ASN A 387 -39.77 -7.17 5.19
N SER A 388 -38.54 -6.82 5.59
CA SER A 388 -38.20 -5.52 6.17
C SER A 388 -38.34 -4.39 5.14
N CYS A 389 -37.89 -4.60 3.91
CA CYS A 389 -38.08 -3.68 2.78
C CYS A 389 -39.57 -3.48 2.46
N LYS A 390 -40.37 -4.55 2.41
CA LYS A 390 -41.84 -4.44 2.21
C LYS A 390 -42.49 -3.58 3.30
N LYS A 391 -42.13 -3.79 4.57
CA LYS A 391 -42.63 -2.99 5.69
C LYS A 391 -42.19 -1.53 5.57
N ARG A 392 -40.93 -1.27 5.24
CA ARG A 392 -40.40 0.08 4.98
C ARG A 392 -41.20 0.79 3.89
N ASP A 393 -41.48 0.09 2.79
CA ASP A 393 -42.20 0.65 1.65
C ASP A 393 -43.66 0.97 2.01
N GLN A 394 -44.30 0.13 2.84
CA GLN A 394 -45.62 0.44 3.41
C GLN A 394 -45.60 1.71 4.28
N ILE A 395 -44.62 1.83 5.20
CA ILE A 395 -44.45 3.02 6.05
C ILE A 395 -44.19 4.26 5.18
N LYS A 396 -43.39 4.13 4.12
CA LYS A 396 -43.10 5.23 3.20
C LYS A 396 -44.37 5.77 2.54
N VAL A 397 -45.25 4.88 2.06
CA VAL A 397 -46.54 5.29 1.49
C VAL A 397 -47.39 6.05 2.52
N GLU A 398 -47.41 5.61 3.78
CA GLU A 398 -48.10 6.33 4.86
C GLU A 398 -47.47 7.70 5.16
N VAL A 399 -46.14 7.80 5.15
CA VAL A 399 -45.41 9.06 5.30
C VAL A 399 -45.72 10.02 4.16
N ASP A 400 -45.76 9.53 2.91
CA ASP A 400 -46.07 10.34 1.73
C ASP A 400 -47.52 10.89 1.79
N ASP A 401 -48.49 10.08 2.22
CA ASP A 401 -49.89 10.51 2.46
C ASP A 401 -50.00 11.54 3.59
N LEU A 402 -49.23 11.36 4.68
CA LEU A 402 -49.19 12.32 5.77
C LEU A 402 -48.50 13.63 5.38
N LEU A 403 -47.46 13.57 4.54
CA LEU A 403 -46.75 14.75 4.03
C LEU A 403 -47.69 15.62 3.20
N GLU A 404 -48.50 15.02 2.32
CA GLU A 404 -49.50 15.76 1.53
C GLU A 404 -50.50 16.48 2.43
N LYS A 405 -50.99 15.81 3.48
CA LYS A 405 -51.94 16.39 4.44
C LYS A 405 -51.31 17.47 5.32
N THR A 406 -50.06 17.29 5.74
CA THR A 406 -49.29 18.30 6.49
C THR A 406 -49.04 19.53 5.63
N ASN A 407 -48.68 19.36 4.34
CA ASN A 407 -48.54 20.47 3.40
C ASN A 407 -49.87 21.22 3.20
N PHE A 408 -50.99 20.50 3.05
CA PHE A 408 -52.31 21.12 3.00
C PHE A 408 -52.60 21.93 4.27
N TYR A 409 -52.34 21.35 5.45
CA TYR A 409 -52.53 22.00 6.73
C TYR A 409 -51.71 23.29 6.85
N GLN A 410 -50.42 23.24 6.55
CA GLN A 410 -49.49 24.38 6.59
C GLN A 410 -49.86 25.48 5.60
N ASN A 411 -50.34 25.13 4.40
CA ASN A 411 -50.77 26.11 3.40
C ASN A 411 -52.14 26.74 3.70
N THR A 412 -53.05 26.01 4.36
CA THR A 412 -54.41 26.48 4.67
C THR A 412 -54.45 27.34 5.93
N LEU A 413 -53.55 27.09 6.89
CA LEU A 413 -53.48 27.80 8.17
C LEU A 413 -53.33 29.33 8.00
N PRO A 414 -52.41 29.87 7.17
CA PRO A 414 -52.30 31.30 6.92
C PRO A 414 -53.58 31.94 6.37
N SER A 415 -54.28 31.26 5.44
CA SER A 415 -55.51 31.78 4.86
C SER A 415 -56.63 31.90 5.91
N ILE A 416 -56.77 30.90 6.78
CA ILE A 416 -57.76 30.93 7.88
C ILE A 416 -57.38 32.00 8.92
N ARG A 417 -56.08 32.20 9.20
CA ARG A 417 -55.62 33.31 10.06
C ARG A 417 -56.05 34.67 9.51
N ILE A 418 -55.88 34.88 8.21
CA ILE A 418 -56.29 36.13 7.53
C ILE A 418 -57.82 36.29 7.59
N GLU A 419 -58.58 35.22 7.34
CA GLU A 419 -60.05 35.23 7.41
C GLU A 419 -60.53 35.63 8.82
N ILE A 420 -60.01 34.99 9.87
CA ILE A 420 -60.36 35.28 11.27
C ILE A 420 -59.97 36.72 11.63
N TYR A 421 -58.77 37.16 11.26
CA TYR A 421 -58.32 38.53 11.51
C TYR A 421 -59.26 39.56 10.87
N ASN A 422 -59.59 39.39 9.59
CA ASN A 422 -60.49 40.29 8.87
C ASN A 422 -61.88 40.31 9.51
N ASN A 423 -62.46 39.15 9.83
CA ASN A 423 -63.76 39.05 10.48
C ASN A 423 -63.78 39.72 11.87
N TYR A 424 -62.70 39.59 12.65
CA TYR A 424 -62.57 40.22 13.97
C TYR A 424 -62.42 41.75 13.90
N VAL A 425 -61.66 42.23 12.91
CA VAL A 425 -61.49 43.66 12.63
C VAL A 425 -62.80 44.28 12.14
N GLU A 426 -63.50 43.63 11.19
CA GLU A 426 -64.80 44.08 10.68
C GLU A 426 -65.88 44.07 11.77
N ALA A 427 -65.88 43.08 12.66
CA ALA A 427 -66.82 42.97 13.77
C ALA A 427 -66.57 43.99 14.93
N LYS A 428 -65.67 44.96 14.76
CA LYS A 428 -65.35 46.04 15.73
C LYS A 428 -64.90 45.57 17.14
N LYS A 429 -64.30 44.38 17.27
CA LYS A 429 -63.85 43.84 18.56
C LYS A 429 -62.35 43.51 18.63
N LEU A 430 -61.46 44.48 18.35
CA LEU A 430 -60.13 44.73 19.00
C LEU A 430 -59.06 45.31 18.05
N HIS A 431 -58.19 46.18 18.58
CA HIS A 431 -56.88 46.58 18.02
C HIS A 431 -55.69 45.91 18.74
N THR A 432 -55.95 44.95 19.62
CA THR A 432 -54.97 44.36 20.55
C THR A 432 -55.17 42.86 20.71
N ILE A 433 -55.28 42.12 19.59
CA ILE A 433 -55.15 40.66 19.61
C ILE A 433 -53.68 40.33 19.32
N SER A 434 -53.06 39.49 20.16
CA SER A 434 -51.69 39.05 19.94
C SER A 434 -51.61 38.01 18.82
N ASN A 435 -50.43 37.84 18.20
CA ASN A 435 -50.25 36.79 17.19
C ASN A 435 -50.52 35.38 17.76
N GLU A 436 -50.21 35.16 19.03
CA GLU A 436 -50.43 33.89 19.72
C GLU A 436 -51.92 33.59 19.92
N ASP A 437 -52.72 34.61 20.24
CA ASP A 437 -54.18 34.49 20.33
C ASP A 437 -54.82 34.19 18.96
N LEU A 438 -54.32 34.83 17.88
CA LEU A 438 -54.73 34.55 16.50
C LEU A 438 -54.40 33.11 16.09
N ASP A 439 -53.21 32.62 16.45
CA ASP A 439 -52.81 31.24 16.19
C ASP A 439 -53.72 30.25 16.92
N ASN A 440 -53.98 30.47 18.21
CA ASN A 440 -54.86 29.61 19.00
C ASN A 440 -56.30 29.59 18.44
N LEU A 441 -56.82 30.72 17.98
CA LEU A 441 -58.14 30.80 17.35
C LEU A 441 -58.16 30.10 15.98
N ALA A 442 -57.18 30.35 15.12
CA ALA A 442 -57.06 29.70 13.81
C ALA A 442 -56.92 28.18 13.93
N LEU A 443 -56.11 27.70 14.89
CA LEU A 443 -55.97 26.28 15.19
C LEU A 443 -57.30 25.67 15.66
N LYS A 444 -58.07 26.38 16.49
CA LYS A 444 -59.40 25.93 16.93
C LYS A 444 -60.39 25.84 15.78
N GLU A 445 -60.37 26.81 14.87
CA GLU A 445 -61.23 26.86 13.70
C GLU A 445 -60.88 25.75 12.69
N ILE A 446 -59.60 25.48 12.45
CA ILE A 446 -59.15 24.35 11.63
C ILE A 446 -59.58 23.02 12.23
N LYS A 447 -59.44 22.84 13.54
CA LYS A 447 -59.92 21.63 14.22
C LYS A 447 -61.43 21.43 14.06
N GLN A 448 -62.20 22.50 14.00
CA GLN A 448 -63.65 22.43 13.75
C GLN A 448 -63.99 22.17 12.28
N ARG A 449 -63.37 22.88 11.34
CA ARG A 449 -63.63 22.75 9.89
C ARG A 449 -63.05 21.45 9.30
N TYR A 450 -61.91 21.01 9.82
CA TYR A 450 -61.14 19.86 9.34
C TYR A 450 -60.69 18.96 10.50
N PRO A 451 -61.61 18.33 11.23
CA PRO A 451 -61.29 17.51 12.41
C PRO A 451 -60.29 16.39 12.11
N LYS A 452 -60.28 15.88 10.87
CA LYS A 452 -59.36 14.82 10.39
C LYS A 452 -57.88 15.23 10.33
N LEU A 453 -57.56 16.53 10.42
CA LEU A 453 -56.17 17.04 10.40
C LEU A 453 -55.60 17.28 11.81
N THR A 454 -56.40 17.05 12.86
CA THR A 454 -55.95 17.24 14.24
C THR A 454 -54.86 16.24 14.60
N GLY A 455 -53.70 16.71 15.08
CA GLY A 455 -52.58 15.87 15.51
C GLY A 455 -51.77 15.24 14.37
N ILE A 456 -51.93 15.74 13.14
CA ILE A 456 -51.29 15.16 11.96
C ILE A 456 -49.78 15.36 11.92
N GLU A 457 -49.28 16.49 12.44
CA GLU A 457 -47.84 16.80 12.54
C GLU A 457 -47.13 15.82 13.48
N GLU A 458 -47.67 15.59 14.68
CA GLU A 458 -47.13 14.60 15.63
C GLU A 458 -47.17 13.18 15.05
N LYS A 459 -48.24 12.84 14.32
CA LYS A 459 -48.34 11.54 13.63
C LYS A 459 -47.31 11.42 12.51
N PHE A 460 -47.07 12.49 11.76
CA PHE A 460 -46.08 12.55 10.69
C PHE A 460 -44.65 12.38 11.24
N GLU A 461 -44.29 13.14 12.28
CA GLU A 461 -42.98 13.01 12.95
C GLU A 461 -42.74 11.59 13.46
N LYS A 462 -43.72 11.00 14.15
CA LYS A 462 -43.62 9.60 14.62
C LYS A 462 -43.45 8.59 13.48
N MET A 463 -44.02 8.85 12.31
CA MET A 463 -43.86 7.97 11.15
C MET A 463 -42.53 8.16 10.44
N LEU A 464 -41.97 9.37 10.41
CA LEU A 464 -40.62 9.62 9.91
C LEU A 464 -39.58 8.84 10.72
N ILE A 465 -39.66 8.88 12.05
CA ILE A 465 -38.77 8.11 12.93
C ILE A 465 -38.84 6.60 12.60
N LYS A 466 -40.06 6.05 12.49
CA LYS A 466 -40.24 4.63 12.10
C LYS A 466 -39.69 4.30 10.72
N LEU A 467 -39.77 5.24 9.77
CA LEU A 467 -39.22 5.06 8.43
C LEU A 467 -37.69 5.01 8.47
N GLU A 468 -37.05 5.88 9.26
CA GLU A 468 -35.61 5.90 9.47
C GLU A 468 -35.12 4.60 10.15
N GLU A 469 -35.75 4.19 11.25
CA GLU A 469 -35.45 2.91 11.93
C GLU A 469 -35.58 1.72 10.96
N SER A 470 -36.60 1.73 10.10
CA SER A 470 -36.79 0.66 9.12
C SER A 470 -35.77 0.70 7.98
N ARG A 471 -35.27 1.88 7.60
CA ARG A 471 -34.18 2.02 6.62
C ARG A 471 -32.87 1.47 7.18
N GLU A 472 -32.50 1.91 8.38
CA GLU A 472 -31.30 1.45 9.09
C GLU A 472 -31.30 -0.08 9.23
N LYS A 473 -32.45 -0.68 9.59
CA LYS A 473 -32.57 -2.14 9.64
C LYS A 473 -32.29 -2.81 8.28
N CYS A 474 -32.78 -2.25 7.17
CA CYS A 474 -32.54 -2.81 5.83
C CYS A 474 -31.07 -2.69 5.44
N ASP A 475 -30.44 -1.55 5.72
CA ASP A 475 -29.04 -1.31 5.39
C ASP A 475 -28.11 -2.24 6.18
N ASN A 476 -28.38 -2.42 7.48
CA ASN A 476 -27.67 -3.39 8.32
C ASN A 476 -27.82 -4.83 7.81
N LEU A 477 -29.02 -5.23 7.37
CA LEU A 477 -29.24 -6.56 6.79
C LEU A 477 -28.49 -6.75 5.47
N ASN A 478 -28.49 -5.74 4.59
CA ASN A 478 -27.73 -5.76 3.35
C ASN A 478 -26.22 -5.88 3.59
N GLN A 479 -25.67 -5.10 4.52
CA GLN A 479 -24.25 -5.18 4.86
C GLN A 479 -23.86 -6.56 5.39
N ASN A 480 -24.70 -7.14 6.28
CA ASN A 480 -24.47 -8.49 6.78
C ASN A 480 -24.50 -9.54 5.66
N LEU A 481 -25.44 -9.45 4.72
CA LEU A 481 -25.51 -10.35 3.57
C LEU A 481 -24.25 -10.24 2.71
N SER A 482 -23.79 -9.04 2.39
CA SER A 482 -22.56 -8.82 1.62
C SER A 482 -21.36 -9.51 2.28
N THR A 483 -21.15 -9.29 3.58
CA THR A 483 -20.03 -9.91 4.32
C THR A 483 -20.08 -11.45 4.27
N HIS A 484 -21.27 -12.04 4.43
CA HIS A 484 -21.41 -13.50 4.41
C HIS A 484 -21.31 -14.09 2.99
N GLN A 485 -21.67 -13.32 1.96
CA GLN A 485 -21.43 -13.69 0.55
C GLN A 485 -19.93 -13.72 0.23
N ASP A 486 -19.15 -12.78 0.78
CA ASP A 486 -17.69 -12.78 0.66
C ASP A 486 -17.08 -14.01 1.35
N TYR A 487 -17.55 -14.35 2.55
CA TYR A 487 -17.14 -15.58 3.26
C TYR A 487 -17.45 -16.84 2.46
N LEU A 488 -18.67 -16.97 1.93
CA LEU A 488 -19.06 -18.10 1.10
C LEU A 488 -18.18 -18.22 -0.15
N SER A 489 -17.88 -17.08 -0.79
CA SER A 489 -17.02 -17.05 -1.97
C SER A 489 -15.60 -17.55 -1.66
N SER A 490 -14.98 -17.06 -0.58
CA SER A 490 -13.64 -17.50 -0.16
C SER A 490 -13.62 -18.99 0.23
N MET A 491 -14.60 -19.45 1.01
CA MET A 491 -14.70 -20.86 1.40
C MET A 491 -14.91 -21.78 0.18
N THR A 492 -15.69 -21.36 -0.80
CA THR A 492 -15.91 -22.12 -2.04
C THR A 492 -14.63 -22.27 -2.86
N LEU A 493 -13.83 -21.20 -2.97
CA LEU A 493 -12.52 -21.25 -3.63
C LEU A 493 -11.55 -22.18 -2.90
N SER A 494 -11.48 -22.07 -1.57
CA SER A 494 -10.63 -22.92 -0.74
C SER A 494 -11.03 -24.40 -0.85
N LYS A 495 -12.34 -24.69 -0.83
CA LYS A 495 -12.90 -26.02 -1.09
C LYS A 495 -12.41 -26.56 -2.43
N GLN A 496 -12.57 -25.78 -3.51
CA GLN A 496 -12.17 -26.22 -4.84
C GLN A 496 -10.67 -26.51 -4.93
N SER A 497 -9.84 -25.70 -4.28
CA SER A 497 -8.39 -25.92 -4.20
C SER A 497 -8.06 -27.25 -3.50
N ILE A 498 -8.65 -27.49 -2.32
CA ILE A 498 -8.46 -28.73 -1.56
C ILE A 498 -8.97 -29.94 -2.34
N GLU A 499 -10.15 -29.86 -2.97
CA GLU A 499 -10.67 -30.95 -3.82
C GLU A 499 -9.72 -31.28 -4.98
N ASN A 500 -9.19 -30.26 -5.65
CA ASN A 500 -8.28 -30.47 -6.76
C ASN A 500 -6.98 -31.12 -6.29
N TYR A 501 -6.45 -30.65 -5.16
CA TYR A 501 -5.27 -31.24 -4.53
C TYR A 501 -5.48 -32.72 -4.18
N LEU A 502 -6.55 -33.03 -3.44
CA LEU A 502 -6.88 -34.39 -3.02
C LEU A 502 -7.17 -35.33 -4.20
N LYS A 503 -7.66 -34.82 -5.35
CA LYS A 503 -7.83 -35.63 -6.58
C LYS A 503 -6.51 -35.97 -7.27
N ILE A 504 -5.50 -35.12 -7.11
CA ILE A 504 -4.19 -35.29 -7.77
C ILE A 504 -3.26 -36.15 -6.90
N TYR A 505 -3.30 -35.95 -5.59
CA TYR A 505 -2.32 -36.49 -4.64
C TYR A 505 -2.88 -37.49 -3.62
N GLY A 506 -4.21 -37.54 -3.43
CA GLY A 506 -4.91 -38.55 -2.61
C GLY A 506 -5.42 -39.71 -3.45
#